data_AF-X1LET0-F1
#
_entry.id   AF-X1LET0-F1
#
_cell.length_a   1.000
_cell.length_b   1.000
_cell.length_c   1.000
_cell.angle_alpha   90.00
_cell.angle_beta   90.00
_cell.angle_gamma   90.00
#
_symmetry.space_group_name_H-M   'P 1'
#
loop_
_entity.id
_entity.type
_entity.pdbx_description
1 polymer ?
#
loop_
_entity_poly.entity_id
_entity_poly.type
_entity_poly.pdbx_seq_one_letter_code
_entity_poly.pdbx_strand_id
1 'polypeptide(L)'
;MLRKEIEKAGLIWIGEKFYRNPLEFTKETKTMGVCRRIPFIPRDFKIGKTWILLAHKRAILKKAKFGSPLGYEAGIFQIFKPEKIEITCSGDETDQEIESYLKRGLTPILVRKKEDLKLNL
;
A
#
# COMPACT_ATOMS: atom_id res chain seq x y z
N MET A 1 9.66 14.25 -24.88
CA MET A 1 9.16 13.81 -23.56
C MET A 1 9.79 12.45 -23.27
N LEU A 2 10.80 12.38 -22.39
CA LEU A 2 11.45 11.10 -22.06
C LEU A 2 10.47 10.24 -21.25
N ARG A 3 10.01 9.12 -21.83
CA ARG A 3 9.24 8.11 -21.10
C ARG A 3 10.20 7.43 -20.14
N LYS A 4 10.05 7.70 -18.85
CA LYS A 4 10.81 7.00 -17.81
C LYS A 4 10.15 5.65 -17.58
N GLU A 5 10.84 4.57 -17.93
CA GLU A 5 10.34 3.22 -17.72
C GLU A 5 10.27 2.90 -16.21
N ILE A 6 9.23 2.17 -15.81
CA ILE A 6 9.11 1.65 -14.44
C ILE A 6 9.78 0.28 -14.44
N GLU A 7 11.05 0.23 -14.03
CA GLU A 7 11.82 -1.03 -13.98
C GLU A 7 11.25 -1.99 -12.91
N LYS A 8 10.98 -1.48 -11.70
CA LYS A 8 10.45 -2.26 -10.57
C LYS A 8 9.39 -1.49 -9.80
N ALA A 9 8.30 -2.18 -9.45
CA ALA A 9 7.21 -1.62 -8.67
C ALA A 9 6.60 -2.67 -7.74
N GLY A 10 5.97 -2.19 -6.66
CA GLY A 10 5.04 -3.00 -5.87
C GLY A 10 3.67 -2.99 -6.52
N LEU A 11 2.96 -4.12 -6.46
CA LEU A 11 1.58 -4.24 -6.92
C LEU A 11 0.67 -4.51 -5.73
N ILE A 12 -0.37 -3.70 -5.55
CA ILE A 12 -1.38 -3.88 -4.52
C ILE A 12 -2.76 -3.99 -5.17
N TRP A 13 -3.46 -5.07 -4.85
CA TRP A 13 -4.85 -5.25 -5.24
C TRP A 13 -5.78 -4.62 -4.21
N ILE A 14 -6.64 -3.73 -4.70
CA ILE A 14 -7.77 -3.19 -3.96
C ILE A 14 -8.95 -4.16 -4.15
N GLY A 15 -9.49 -4.62 -3.03
CA GLY A 15 -10.51 -5.67 -3.01
C GLY A 15 -11.91 -5.12 -3.22
N GLU A 16 -12.67 -5.77 -4.11
CA GLU A 16 -14.06 -5.41 -4.45
C GLU A 16 -15.02 -5.46 -3.25
N LYS A 17 -14.67 -6.23 -2.22
CA LYS A 17 -15.43 -6.31 -0.96
C LYS A 17 -15.43 -4.97 -0.21
N PHE A 18 -14.36 -4.18 -0.35
CA PHE A 18 -14.19 -2.92 0.36
C PHE A 18 -14.51 -1.72 -0.53
N TYR A 19 -14.17 -1.80 -1.81
CA TYR A 19 -14.43 -0.75 -2.80
C TYR A 19 -15.10 -1.36 -4.02
N ARG A 20 -16.31 -0.93 -4.35
CA ARG A 20 -17.08 -1.55 -5.45
C ARG A 20 -16.40 -1.32 -6.81
N ASN A 21 -15.69 -0.21 -6.94
CA ASN A 21 -14.99 0.22 -8.14
C ASN A 21 -13.78 1.11 -7.75
N PRO A 22 -12.80 1.30 -8.65
CA PRO A 22 -11.60 2.07 -8.31
C PRO A 22 -11.86 3.57 -8.11
N LEU A 23 -12.97 4.11 -8.62
CA LEU A 23 -13.31 5.52 -8.43
C LEU A 23 -13.63 5.83 -6.96
N GLU A 24 -14.27 4.90 -6.24
CA GLU A 24 -14.53 5.04 -4.80
C GLU A 24 -13.21 5.16 -4.02
N PHE A 25 -12.26 4.27 -4.29
CA PHE A 25 -10.93 4.32 -3.69
C PHE A 25 -10.17 5.61 -4.04
N THR A 26 -10.24 6.03 -5.30
CA THR A 26 -9.56 7.25 -5.77
C THR A 26 -10.12 8.50 -5.08
N LYS A 27 -11.43 8.57 -4.84
CA LYS A 27 -12.07 9.69 -4.12
C LYS A 27 -11.58 9.79 -2.68
N GLU A 28 -11.53 8.68 -1.97
CA GLU A 28 -11.03 8.62 -0.59
C GLU A 28 -9.56 9.04 -0.54
N THR A 29 -8.72 8.43 -1.37
CA THR A 29 -7.28 8.66 -1.33
C THR A 29 -6.85 10.03 -1.82
N LYS A 30 -7.64 10.68 -2.69
CA LYS A 30 -7.42 12.08 -3.05
C LYS A 30 -7.60 13.02 -1.84
N THR A 31 -8.44 12.63 -0.89
CA THR A 31 -8.77 13.45 0.30
C THR A 31 -7.86 13.11 1.48
N MET A 32 -7.57 11.82 1.69
CA MET A 32 -6.91 11.32 2.91
C MET A 32 -5.53 10.70 2.68
N GLY A 33 -5.12 10.51 1.43
CA GLY A 33 -3.93 9.73 1.08
C GLY A 33 -4.16 8.21 1.16
N VAL A 34 -3.07 7.44 1.03
CA VAL A 34 -3.10 5.97 1.10
C VAL A 34 -2.37 5.52 2.36
N CYS A 35 -3.09 4.86 3.27
CA CYS A 35 -2.51 4.17 4.42
C CYS A 35 -2.93 2.70 4.42
N ARG A 36 -1.98 1.78 4.44
CA ARG A 36 -2.27 0.34 4.40
C ARG A 36 -1.19 -0.49 5.10
N ARG A 37 -1.64 -1.44 5.91
CA ARG A 37 -0.76 -2.49 6.46
C ARG A 37 -0.36 -3.48 5.35
N ILE A 38 0.94 -3.75 5.27
CA ILE A 38 1.51 -4.77 4.40
C ILE A 38 2.25 -5.82 5.24
N PRO A 39 2.27 -7.09 4.84
CA PRO A 39 2.90 -8.14 5.63
C PRO A 39 4.43 -8.12 5.55
N PHE A 40 4.98 -7.56 4.47
CA PHE A 40 6.42 -7.59 4.20
C PHE A 40 6.85 -6.43 3.28
N ILE A 41 8.09 -5.99 3.44
CA ILE A 41 8.73 -4.96 2.61
C ILE A 41 9.97 -5.58 1.94
N PRO A 42 10.03 -5.66 0.60
CA PRO A 42 11.20 -6.16 -0.12
C PRO A 42 12.51 -5.47 0.29
N ARG A 43 13.62 -6.22 0.26
CA ARG A 43 14.94 -5.70 0.70
C ARG A 43 15.40 -4.48 -0.10
N ASP A 44 15.12 -4.47 -1.40
CA ASP A 44 15.50 -3.40 -2.32
C ASP A 44 14.40 -2.34 -2.52
N PHE A 45 13.32 -2.40 -1.73
CA PHE A 45 12.31 -1.37 -1.72
C PHE A 45 12.90 -0.05 -1.22
N LYS A 46 12.67 1.05 -1.94
CA LYS A 46 13.17 2.38 -1.58
C LYS A 46 12.01 3.36 -1.47
N ILE A 47 11.77 3.86 -0.26
CA ILE A 47 10.77 4.89 0.04
C ILE A 47 11.03 6.13 -0.84
N GLY A 48 9.96 6.74 -1.35
CA GLY A 48 10.03 7.89 -2.27
C GLY A 48 10.60 7.57 -3.66
N LYS A 49 11.01 6.33 -3.94
CA LYS A 49 11.63 5.94 -5.22
C LYS A 49 10.87 4.81 -5.91
N THR A 50 10.56 3.73 -5.21
CA THR A 50 9.83 2.59 -5.75
C THR A 50 8.35 2.94 -5.94
N TRP A 51 7.84 2.72 -7.15
CA TRP A 51 6.42 2.92 -7.45
C TRP A 51 5.56 1.82 -6.84
N ILE A 52 4.37 2.19 -6.39
CA ILE A 52 3.28 1.30 -6.02
C ILE A 52 2.18 1.45 -7.06
N LEU A 53 1.78 0.32 -7.64
CA LEU A 53 0.71 0.20 -8.61
C LEU A 53 -0.53 -0.33 -7.89
N LEU A 54 -1.62 0.41 -7.97
CA LEU A 54 -2.91 0.00 -7.42
C LEU A 54 -3.74 -0.61 -8.53
N ALA A 55 -4.13 -1.86 -8.33
CA ALA A 55 -4.93 -2.63 -9.26
C ALA A 55 -6.31 -2.96 -8.69
N HIS A 56 -7.29 -3.07 -9.57
CA HIS A 56 -8.66 -3.44 -9.22
C HIS A 56 -9.24 -4.32 -10.33
N LYS A 57 -10.09 -5.29 -9.97
CA LYS A 57 -10.73 -6.21 -10.93
C LYS A 57 -11.68 -5.52 -11.91
N ARG A 58 -12.18 -4.34 -11.53
CA ARG A 58 -13.08 -3.48 -12.32
C ARG A 58 -12.45 -2.15 -12.70
N ALA A 59 -11.18 -2.15 -13.09
CA ALA A 59 -10.45 -0.93 -13.43
C ALA A 59 -10.83 -0.38 -14.80
N ILE A 60 -11.05 -1.27 -15.77
CA ILE A 60 -11.29 -0.90 -17.16
C ILE A 60 -12.72 -1.28 -17.52
N LEU A 61 -13.50 -0.34 -18.04
CA LEU A 61 -14.82 -0.63 -18.57
C LEU A 61 -14.69 -1.23 -19.97
N LYS A 62 -15.24 -2.43 -20.18
CA LYS A 62 -15.26 -3.04 -21.52
C LYS A 62 -16.19 -2.25 -22.43
N LYS A 63 -15.89 -2.25 -23.74
CA LYS A 63 -16.84 -1.77 -24.75
C LYS A 63 -18.15 -2.54 -24.60
N ALA A 64 -19.24 -1.81 -24.38
CA ALA A 64 -20.58 -2.36 -24.27
C ALA A 64 -21.42 -1.96 -25.49
N LYS A 65 -22.29 -2.85 -25.94
CA LYS A 65 -23.37 -2.52 -26.89
C LYS A 65 -24.57 -2.02 -26.09
N PHE A 66 -25.37 -1.14 -26.69
CA PHE A 66 -26.61 -0.67 -26.06
C PHE A 66 -27.50 -1.87 -25.68
N GLY A 67 -28.07 -1.84 -24.47
CA GLY A 67 -28.87 -2.93 -23.91
C GLY A 67 -28.09 -4.13 -23.37
N SER A 68 -26.76 -4.17 -23.45
CA SER A 68 -25.94 -5.24 -22.88
C SER A 68 -25.46 -4.92 -21.46
N PRO A 69 -25.26 -5.92 -20.58
CA PRO A 69 -24.64 -5.72 -19.29
C PRO A 69 -23.23 -5.12 -19.39
N LEU A 70 -22.85 -4.30 -18.42
CA LEU A 70 -21.49 -3.73 -18.36
C LEU A 70 -20.48 -4.81 -17.98
N GLY A 71 -19.47 -5.00 -18.83
CA GLY A 71 -18.30 -5.83 -18.54
C GLY A 71 -17.14 -4.99 -18.02
N TYR A 72 -16.26 -5.59 -17.23
CA TYR A 72 -15.06 -4.94 -16.73
C TYR A 72 -13.82 -5.83 -16.92
N GLU A 73 -12.65 -5.20 -16.99
CA GLU A 73 -11.34 -5.85 -16.94
C GLU A 73 -10.52 -5.34 -15.76
N ALA A 74 -9.68 -6.24 -15.27
CA ALA A 74 -8.71 -5.91 -14.25
C ALA A 74 -7.63 -5.00 -14.84
N GLY A 75 -7.11 -4.09 -14.03
CA GLY A 75 -6.09 -3.16 -14.49
C GLY A 75 -5.55 -2.28 -13.36
N ILE A 76 -4.45 -1.61 -13.65
CA ILE A 76 -3.86 -0.59 -12.80
C ILE A 76 -4.63 0.71 -13.02
N PHE A 77 -5.09 1.34 -11.94
CA PHE A 77 -5.91 2.55 -12.02
C PHE A 77 -5.27 3.76 -11.33
N GLN A 78 -4.27 3.55 -10.46
CA GLN A 78 -3.57 4.61 -9.75
C GLN A 78 -2.16 4.15 -9.40
N ILE A 79 -1.22 5.09 -9.37
CA ILE A 79 0.16 4.85 -8.96
C ILE A 79 0.61 5.92 -7.96
N PHE A 80 1.48 5.55 -7.02
CA PHE A 80 2.09 6.51 -6.10
C PHE A 80 3.45 6.01 -5.60
N LYS A 81 4.21 6.87 -4.93
CA LYS A 81 5.41 6.49 -4.17
C LYS A 81 5.12 6.74 -2.70
N PRO A 82 5.33 5.76 -1.80
CA PRO A 82 5.10 5.99 -0.39
C PRO A 82 6.16 6.92 0.18
N GLU A 83 5.73 7.76 1.10
CA GLU A 83 6.57 8.75 1.79
C GLU A 83 7.10 8.23 3.12
N LYS A 84 6.38 7.30 3.74
CA LYS A 84 6.71 6.70 5.04
C LYS A 84 6.31 5.23 5.06
N ILE A 85 7.10 4.42 5.75
CA ILE A 85 6.73 3.06 6.12
C ILE A 85 7.08 2.85 7.60
N GLU A 86 6.08 2.41 8.35
CA GLU A 86 6.21 2.08 9.76
C GLU A 86 6.31 0.57 9.92
N ILE A 87 7.22 0.10 10.77
CA ILE A 87 7.34 -1.30 11.16
C ILE A 87 6.95 -1.44 12.62
N THR A 88 5.97 -2.30 12.88
CA THR A 88 5.53 -2.59 14.24
C THR A 88 6.56 -3.44 14.95
N CYS A 89 6.97 -3.01 16.14
CA CYS A 89 7.95 -3.68 16.99
C CYS A 89 7.30 -4.13 18.31
N SER A 90 7.70 -5.30 18.82
CA SER A 90 7.25 -5.80 20.14
C SER A 90 8.10 -5.26 21.29
N GLY A 91 9.33 -4.83 21.00
CA GLY A 91 10.33 -4.42 21.99
C GLY A 91 11.37 -5.50 22.29
N ASP A 92 11.25 -6.67 21.65
CA ASP A 92 12.22 -7.77 21.78
C ASP A 92 13.26 -7.78 20.65
N GLU A 93 13.15 -6.84 19.71
CA GLU A 93 14.10 -6.69 18.61
C GLU A 93 15.50 -6.31 19.11
N THR A 94 16.51 -6.92 18.51
CA THR A 94 17.91 -6.60 18.77
C THR A 94 18.28 -5.22 18.20
N ASP A 95 19.32 -4.59 18.77
CA ASP A 95 19.87 -3.34 18.23
C ASP A 95 20.23 -3.44 16.74
N GLN A 96 20.71 -4.62 16.30
CA GLN A 96 21.05 -4.87 14.90
C GLN A 96 19.81 -4.88 13.99
N GLU A 97 18.69 -5.42 14.46
CA GLU A 97 17.42 -5.40 13.73
C GLU A 97 16.88 -3.97 13.62
N ILE A 98 16.89 -3.22 14.72
CA ILE A 98 16.48 -1.82 14.73
C ILE A 98 17.35 -0.97 13.79
N GLU A 99 18.67 -1.14 13.85
CA GLU A 99 19.59 -0.43 12.97
C GLU A 99 19.35 -0.77 11.49
N SER A 100 19.04 -2.03 11.18
CA SER A 100 18.67 -2.48 9.84
C SER A 100 17.39 -1.79 9.32
N TYR A 101 16.38 -1.60 10.17
CA TYR A 101 15.15 -0.87 9.80
C TYR A 101 15.44 0.59 9.51
N LEU A 102 16.21 1.25 10.37
CA LEU A 102 16.59 2.66 10.22
C LEU A 102 17.43 2.90 8.97
N LYS A 103 18.42 2.04 8.69
CA LYS A 103 19.23 2.09 7.46
C LYS A 103 18.39 1.98 6.18
N ARG A 104 17.24 1.31 6.25
CA ARG A 104 16.27 1.18 5.14
C ARG A 104 15.26 2.35 5.08
N GLY A 105 15.32 3.30 6.01
CA GLY A 105 14.38 4.42 6.13
C GLY A 105 13.02 4.04 6.73
N LEU A 106 12.91 2.87 7.36
CA LEU A 106 11.68 2.46 8.05
C LEU A 106 11.62 3.15 9.42
N THR A 107 10.41 3.43 9.91
CA THR A 107 10.18 3.94 11.26
C THR A 107 9.74 2.80 12.18
N PRO A 108 10.57 2.34 13.13
CA PRO A 108 10.16 1.38 14.15
C PRO A 108 9.12 2.01 15.09
N ILE A 109 8.00 1.32 15.30
CA ILE A 109 6.91 1.75 16.18
C ILE A 109 6.69 0.65 17.21
N LEU A 110 7.01 0.93 18.47
CA LEU A 110 6.73 0.03 19.57
C LEU A 110 5.22 -0.06 19.80
N VAL A 111 4.66 -1.27 19.73
CA VAL A 111 3.24 -1.52 20.00
C VAL A 111 3.12 -2.43 21.21
N ARG A 112 2.51 -1.92 22.28
CA ARG A 112 2.17 -2.69 23.48
C ARG A 112 0.68 -2.96 23.51
N LYS A 113 0.26 -4.13 24.00
CA LYS A 113 -1.16 -4.39 24.20
C LYS A 113 -1.64 -3.63 25.43
N LYS A 114 -2.93 -3.27 25.43
CA LYS A 114 -3.52 -2.50 26.53
C LYS A 114 -3.50 -3.27 27.85
N GLU A 115 -3.55 -4.60 27.77
CA GLU A 115 -3.48 -5.50 28.92
C GLU A 115 -2.11 -5.42 29.62
N ASP A 116 -1.03 -5.21 28.86
CA ASP A 116 0.34 -5.08 29.39
C ASP A 116 0.55 -3.76 30.17
N LEU A 117 -0.32 -2.77 29.95
CA LEU A 117 -0.30 -1.48 30.66
C LEU A 117 -0.98 -1.53 32.04
N LYS A 118 -1.83 -2.55 32.30
CA LYS A 118 -2.58 -2.69 33.55
C LYS A 118 -1.79 -3.36 34.69
N LEU A 119 -0.59 -3.87 34.41
CA LEU A 119 0.27 -4.51 35.40
C LEU A 119 1.22 -3.54 36.12
N ASN A 120 1.22 -2.26 35.73
CA ASN A 120 2.12 -1.22 36.26
C ASN A 120 1.38 0.00 36.86
N LEU A 121 0.09 -0.15 37.24
CA LEU A 121 -0.71 0.83 37.98
C LEU A 121 -1.34 0.13 39.20
#